data_AF-E0WU25-F1
#
_entry.id   AF-E0WU25-F1
#
_cell.length_a   1.000
_cell.length_b   1.000
_cell.length_c   1.000
_cell.angle_alpha   90.00
_cell.angle_beta   90.00
_cell.angle_gamma   90.00
#
_symmetry.space_group_name_H-M   'P 1'
#
loop_
_entity.id
_entity.type
_entity.pdbx_description
1 polymer ?
#
loop_
_entity_poly.entity_id
_entity_poly.type
_entity_poly.pdbx_seq_one_letter_code
_entity_poly.pdbx_strand_id
1 'polypeptide(L)'
;MSAAVMALLSDLTREQNRTKAMAFIGVSFGVTFAGAMVLGPIFTHAFGLQNLFFGMALLALLAIVITLFAVPSPNTPILNRESNIVKSSINKVIKNRRLLKLNFGIMSLDALLMSSFVVVPQVMANAGLALTQHWQVYLVTMLISFAAVVPVIIYAELQRKIKQVFITAVALLLVAEIIWWKAEQHLWVIIAAVQLFFIAFNVMEAILPSLISKEAPVGYKGTAMGIYATSQFVGVAIGGGMGGWILGLAGIETVFLAGGLLALLWLTVSCTMQEPPHVSSLRIILPSSAIQNSITLERCIKEQPGVTEVMVVKTEKSIYVKVDTKQTTRRQLEQLVNNYSRISLI
;
A
#
# COMPACT_ATOMS: atom_id res chain seq x y z
N MET A 1 -5.66 -6.94 -5.12
CA MET A 1 -4.47 -7.59 -5.73
C MET A 1 -4.09 -8.84 -4.95
N SER A 2 -3.34 -9.77 -5.55
CA SER A 2 -2.80 -10.93 -4.82
C SER A 2 -1.63 -10.50 -3.93
N ALA A 3 -1.67 -10.86 -2.65
CA ALA A 3 -0.58 -10.65 -1.69
C ALA A 3 0.77 -11.21 -2.20
N ALA A 4 0.73 -12.23 -3.07
CA ALA A 4 1.91 -12.82 -3.68
C ALA A 4 2.66 -11.82 -4.60
N VAL A 5 1.96 -10.95 -5.34
CA VAL A 5 2.59 -9.96 -6.23
C VAL A 5 3.24 -8.83 -5.43
N MET A 6 2.56 -8.36 -4.38
CA MET A 6 3.13 -7.35 -3.48
C MET A 6 4.34 -7.88 -2.70
N ALA A 7 4.29 -9.14 -2.27
CA ALA A 7 5.42 -9.81 -1.63
C ALA A 7 6.61 -9.96 -2.59
N LEU A 8 6.38 -10.49 -3.81
CA LEU A 8 7.42 -10.65 -4.81
C LEU A 8 8.06 -9.31 -5.22
N LEU A 9 7.25 -8.26 -5.40
CA LEU A 9 7.77 -6.93 -5.73
C LEU A 9 8.60 -6.37 -4.57
N SER A 10 8.13 -6.52 -3.33
CA SER A 10 8.89 -6.13 -2.14
C SER A 10 10.21 -6.89 -2.02
N ASP A 11 10.25 -8.15 -2.42
CA ASP A 11 11.45 -8.99 -2.41
C ASP A 11 12.44 -8.60 -3.51
N LEU A 12 11.95 -8.16 -4.68
CA LEU A 12 12.76 -7.79 -5.84
C LEU A 12 13.20 -6.32 -5.87
N THR A 13 12.50 -5.40 -5.19
CA THR A 13 12.86 -3.97 -5.16
C THR A 13 13.65 -3.58 -3.92
N ARG A 14 14.79 -2.89 -4.13
CA ARG A 14 15.60 -2.29 -3.07
C ARG A 14 14.74 -1.33 -2.24
N GLU A 15 14.90 -1.35 -0.91
CA GLU A 15 14.05 -0.60 0.03
C GLU A 15 13.96 0.91 -0.24
N GLN A 16 15.05 1.52 -0.72
CA GLN A 16 15.11 2.95 -1.10
C GLN A 16 14.17 3.31 -2.28
N ASN A 17 13.77 2.32 -3.09
CA ASN A 17 12.86 2.50 -4.22
C ASN A 17 11.48 1.88 -3.97
N ARG A 18 11.21 1.30 -2.79
CA ARG A 18 9.92 0.64 -2.51
C ARG A 18 8.75 1.62 -2.58
N THR A 19 8.87 2.83 -2.07
CA THR A 19 7.80 3.84 -2.20
C THR A 19 7.54 4.20 -3.67
N LYS A 20 8.59 4.26 -4.52
CA LYS A 20 8.45 4.49 -5.97
C LYS A 20 7.82 3.29 -6.68
N ALA A 21 8.20 2.07 -6.29
CA ALA A 21 7.64 0.83 -6.83
C ALA A 21 6.15 0.66 -6.44
N MET A 22 5.80 0.99 -5.19
CA MET A 22 4.41 0.99 -4.72
C MET A 22 3.61 2.12 -5.37
N ALA A 23 4.20 3.30 -5.58
CA ALA A 23 3.58 4.35 -6.39
C ALA A 23 3.33 3.88 -7.83
N PHE A 24 4.26 3.12 -8.43
CA PHE A 24 4.07 2.52 -9.75
C PHE A 24 2.94 1.47 -9.76
N ILE A 25 2.74 0.70 -8.67
CA ILE A 25 1.56 -0.15 -8.52
C ILE A 25 0.29 0.70 -8.52
N GLY A 26 0.23 1.76 -7.71
CA GLY A 26 -0.92 2.66 -7.66
C GLY A 26 -1.24 3.27 -9.03
N VAL A 27 -0.21 3.75 -9.74
CA VAL A 27 -0.32 4.23 -11.13
C VAL A 27 -0.84 3.13 -12.06
N SER A 28 -0.29 1.91 -11.96
CA SER A 28 -0.74 0.78 -12.78
C SER A 28 -2.20 0.41 -12.49
N PHE A 29 -2.64 0.49 -11.24
CA PHE A 29 -4.04 0.26 -10.87
C PHE A 29 -4.94 1.28 -11.54
N GLY A 30 -4.59 2.56 -11.46
CA GLY A 30 -5.40 3.59 -12.09
C GLY A 30 -5.39 3.57 -13.61
N VAL A 31 -4.23 3.35 -14.24
CA VAL A 31 -4.15 3.19 -15.69
C VAL A 31 -4.98 1.98 -16.15
N THR A 32 -4.94 0.87 -15.40
CA THR A 32 -5.76 -0.32 -15.68
C THR A 32 -7.24 -0.02 -15.50
N PHE A 33 -7.62 0.70 -14.44
CA PHE A 33 -9.00 1.09 -14.17
C PHE A 33 -9.54 2.05 -15.24
N ALA A 34 -8.76 3.07 -15.62
CA ALA A 34 -9.09 4.00 -16.69
C ALA A 34 -9.23 3.28 -18.04
N GLY A 35 -8.28 2.39 -18.37
CA GLY A 35 -8.34 1.54 -19.54
C GLY A 35 -9.58 0.64 -19.53
N ALA A 36 -9.90 0.01 -18.40
CA ALA A 36 -11.08 -0.84 -18.25
C ALA A 36 -12.40 -0.06 -18.37
N MET A 37 -12.48 1.17 -17.86
CA MET A 37 -13.67 2.00 -17.98
C MET A 37 -13.91 2.52 -19.41
N VAL A 38 -12.85 2.72 -20.20
CA VAL A 38 -12.97 3.11 -21.61
C VAL A 38 -13.22 1.90 -22.51
N LEU A 39 -12.39 0.86 -22.37
CA LEU A 39 -12.45 -0.33 -23.21
C LEU A 39 -13.66 -1.20 -22.87
N GLY A 40 -14.10 -1.24 -21.62
CA GLY A 40 -15.21 -2.08 -21.15
C GLY A 40 -16.50 -1.86 -21.96
N PRO A 41 -17.07 -0.64 -21.98
CA PRO A 41 -18.27 -0.33 -22.76
C PRO A 41 -18.10 -0.54 -24.27
N ILE A 42 -16.92 -0.23 -24.82
CA ILE A 42 -16.63 -0.40 -26.25
C ILE A 42 -16.63 -1.89 -26.60
N PHE A 43 -16.00 -2.72 -25.78
CA PHE A 43 -15.94 -4.17 -25.98
C PHE A 43 -17.28 -4.85 -25.77
N THR A 44 -18.04 -4.46 -24.73
CA THR A 44 -19.37 -5.04 -24.46
C THR A 44 -20.38 -4.67 -25.53
N HIS A 45 -20.34 -3.44 -26.05
CA HIS A 45 -21.23 -3.02 -27.13
C HIS A 45 -20.88 -3.68 -28.47
N ALA A 46 -19.59 -3.90 -28.76
CA ALA A 46 -19.15 -4.49 -30.03
C ALA A 46 -19.22 -6.03 -30.07
N PHE A 47 -18.93 -6.70 -28.94
CA PHE A 47 -18.74 -8.15 -28.91
C PHE A 47 -19.66 -8.89 -27.92
N GLY A 48 -20.47 -8.18 -27.13
CA GLY A 48 -21.33 -8.79 -26.11
C GLY A 48 -20.58 -9.24 -24.85
N LEU A 49 -21.33 -9.52 -23.78
CA LEU A 49 -20.77 -9.81 -22.45
C LEU A 49 -19.94 -11.10 -22.41
N GLN A 50 -20.32 -12.12 -23.19
CA GLN A 50 -19.64 -13.42 -23.21
C GLN A 50 -18.21 -13.34 -23.76
N ASN A 51 -17.99 -12.54 -24.80
CA ASN A 51 -16.67 -12.36 -25.40
C ASN A 51 -15.73 -11.53 -24.53
N LEU A 52 -16.29 -10.67 -23.67
CA LEU A 52 -15.50 -9.97 -22.65
C LEU A 52 -14.88 -10.95 -21.64
N PHE A 53 -15.63 -11.98 -21.21
CA PHE A 53 -15.08 -13.03 -20.34
C PHE A 53 -13.98 -13.85 -21.03
N PHE A 54 -14.16 -14.20 -22.31
CA PHE A 54 -13.09 -14.86 -23.09
C PHE A 54 -11.84 -13.98 -23.24
N GLY A 55 -12.03 -12.67 -23.44
CA GLY A 55 -10.94 -11.70 -23.45
C GLY A 55 -10.17 -11.67 -22.13
N MET A 56 -10.88 -11.66 -21.00
CA MET A 56 -10.27 -11.75 -19.66
C MET A 56 -9.51 -13.08 -19.48
N ALA A 57 -10.06 -14.20 -19.96
CA ALA A 57 -9.39 -15.50 -19.90
C ALA A 57 -8.09 -15.51 -20.72
N LEU A 58 -8.09 -14.92 -21.91
CA LEU A 58 -6.90 -14.81 -22.76
C LEU A 58 -5.82 -13.92 -22.11
N LEU A 59 -6.21 -12.78 -21.54
CA LEU A 59 -5.32 -11.90 -20.78
C LEU A 59 -4.70 -12.60 -19.57
N ALA A 60 -5.49 -13.41 -18.84
CA ALA A 60 -4.99 -14.22 -17.74
C ALA A 60 -3.98 -15.28 -18.21
N LEU A 61 -4.24 -15.93 -19.35
CA LEU A 61 -3.32 -16.89 -19.97
C LEU A 61 -1.99 -16.23 -20.37
N LEU A 62 -2.06 -15.05 -20.99
CA LEU A 62 -0.89 -14.24 -21.31
C LEU A 62 -0.10 -13.85 -20.05
N ALA A 63 -0.79 -13.47 -18.98
CA ALA A 63 -0.14 -13.15 -17.71
C ALA A 63 0.61 -14.36 -17.12
N ILE A 64 0.05 -15.57 -17.23
CA ILE A 64 0.71 -16.81 -16.82
C ILE A 64 1.97 -17.05 -17.66
N VAL A 65 1.86 -16.95 -18.99
CA VAL A 65 3.00 -17.12 -19.90
C VAL A 65 4.10 -16.12 -19.59
N ILE A 66 3.78 -14.83 -19.48
CA ILE A 66 4.75 -13.79 -19.12
C ILE A 66 5.38 -14.09 -17.77
N THR A 67 4.61 -14.52 -16.77
CA THR A 67 5.15 -14.86 -15.44
C THR A 67 6.14 -16.01 -15.53
N LEU A 68 5.85 -17.05 -16.32
CA LEU A 68 6.73 -18.21 -16.47
C LEU A 68 8.03 -17.89 -17.24
N PHE A 69 7.98 -17.00 -18.23
CA PHE A 69 9.13 -16.73 -19.10
C PHE A 69 9.92 -15.47 -18.72
N ALA A 70 9.27 -14.45 -18.17
CA ALA A 70 9.90 -13.14 -17.91
C ALA A 70 10.28 -12.93 -16.44
N VAL A 71 9.66 -13.65 -15.49
CA VAL A 71 10.03 -13.56 -14.07
C VAL A 71 11.09 -14.62 -13.78
N PRO A 72 12.36 -14.23 -13.54
CA PRO A 72 13.40 -15.20 -13.22
C PRO A 72 13.06 -15.91 -11.90
N SER A 73 12.89 -17.22 -11.97
CA SER A 73 12.71 -18.05 -10.79
C SER A 73 14.03 -18.06 -9.99
N PRO A 74 14.05 -17.71 -8.70
CA PRO A 74 15.26 -17.82 -7.91
C PRO A 74 15.69 -19.29 -7.81
N ASN A 75 16.91 -19.61 -8.26
CA ASN A 75 17.49 -20.95 -8.32
C ASN A 75 17.64 -21.70 -6.97
N THR A 76 17.15 -21.11 -5.88
CA THR A 76 17.12 -21.76 -4.57
C THR A 76 15.80 -21.43 -3.89
N PRO A 77 14.97 -22.43 -3.55
CA PRO A 77 13.84 -22.24 -2.65
C PRO A 77 14.43 -22.00 -1.25
N ILE A 78 14.87 -20.77 -0.99
CA ILE A 78 15.28 -20.38 0.34
C ILE A 78 13.98 -20.35 1.15
N LEU A 79 13.91 -21.20 2.17
CA LEU A 79 12.78 -21.26 3.11
C LEU A 79 12.67 -19.89 3.82
N ASN A 80 12.01 -18.94 3.18
CA ASN A 80 11.77 -17.61 3.72
C ASN A 80 10.73 -17.75 4.83
N ARG A 81 11.10 -17.43 6.08
CA ARG A 81 10.08 -17.19 7.11
C ARG A 81 9.26 -15.92 6.85
N GLU A 82 9.72 -15.07 5.94
CA GLU A 82 8.91 -13.96 5.40
C GLU A 82 7.76 -14.44 4.50
N SER A 83 7.80 -15.66 3.95
CA SER A 83 6.73 -16.23 3.10
C SER A 83 5.85 -17.27 3.81
N ASN A 84 6.21 -17.69 5.03
CA ASN A 84 5.47 -18.72 5.77
C ASN A 84 4.71 -18.13 6.97
N ILE A 85 3.39 -18.32 6.97
CA ILE A 85 2.50 -17.91 8.06
C ILE A 85 2.77 -18.80 9.27
N VAL A 86 3.70 -18.40 10.14
CA VAL A 86 3.88 -19.04 11.44
C VAL A 86 2.72 -18.61 12.33
N LYS A 87 1.84 -19.53 12.76
CA LYS A 87 0.65 -19.24 13.60
C LYS A 87 0.98 -18.40 14.86
N SER A 88 2.17 -18.59 15.44
CA SER A 88 2.66 -17.79 16.58
C SER A 88 2.92 -16.30 16.24
N SER A 89 3.17 -15.99 14.97
CA SER A 89 3.52 -14.65 14.48
C SER A 89 2.31 -13.77 14.16
N ILE A 90 1.18 -14.36 13.76
CA ILE A 90 -0.07 -13.61 13.52
C ILE A 90 -0.47 -12.84 14.77
N ASN A 91 -0.43 -13.49 15.95
CA ASN A 91 -0.84 -12.85 17.20
C ASN A 91 0.08 -11.67 17.58
N LYS A 92 1.39 -11.77 17.30
CA LYS A 92 2.34 -10.67 17.53
C LYS A 92 2.10 -9.49 16.57
N VAL A 93 1.75 -9.76 15.32
CA VAL A 93 1.47 -8.73 14.30
C VAL A 93 0.12 -8.06 14.56
N ILE A 94 -0.92 -8.83 14.87
CA ILE A 94 -2.26 -8.30 15.20
C ILE A 94 -2.25 -7.52 16.52
N LYS A 95 -1.46 -7.91 17.52
CA LYS A 95 -1.36 -7.13 18.78
C LYS A 95 -0.55 -5.84 18.66
N ASN A 96 0.17 -5.62 17.55
CA ASN A 96 0.94 -4.41 17.37
C ASN A 96 0.00 -3.23 17.10
N ARG A 97 -0.16 -2.35 18.10
CA ARG A 97 -1.03 -1.16 18.03
C ARG A 97 -0.71 -0.25 16.84
N ARG A 98 0.55 -0.18 16.38
CA ARG A 98 0.91 0.64 15.21
C ARG A 98 0.39 0.03 13.92
N LEU A 99 0.55 -1.27 13.75
CA LEU A 99 0.06 -2.00 12.58
C LEU A 99 -1.48 -2.02 12.54
N LEU A 100 -2.14 -2.15 13.70
CA LEU A 100 -3.60 -2.05 13.76
C LEU A 100 -4.12 -0.69 13.29
N LYS A 101 -3.46 0.41 13.66
CA LYS A 101 -3.84 1.75 13.18
C LYS A 101 -3.66 1.89 11.67
N LEU A 102 -2.59 1.31 11.11
CA LEU A 102 -2.35 1.30 9.65
C LEU A 102 -3.36 0.42 8.92
N ASN A 103 -3.68 -0.77 9.45
CA ASN A 103 -4.69 -1.66 8.90
C ASN A 103 -6.10 -1.05 8.96
N PHE A 104 -6.42 -0.33 10.03
CA PHE A 104 -7.64 0.46 10.12
C PHE A 104 -7.66 1.58 9.07
N GLY A 105 -6.50 2.20 8.79
CA GLY A 105 -6.37 3.23 7.78
C GLY A 105 -6.66 2.73 6.36
N ILE A 106 -6.04 1.62 5.93
CA ILE A 106 -6.34 1.05 4.60
C ILE A 106 -7.80 0.59 4.49
N MET A 107 -8.32 -0.05 5.54
CA MET A 107 -9.71 -0.49 5.57
C MET A 107 -10.66 0.70 5.42
N SER A 108 -10.39 1.81 6.10
CA SER A 108 -11.18 3.04 6.00
C SER A 108 -11.02 3.69 4.62
N LEU A 109 -9.82 3.72 4.06
CA LEU A 109 -9.54 4.28 2.74
C LEU A 109 -10.33 3.57 1.64
N ASP A 110 -10.26 2.24 1.61
CA ASP A 110 -10.97 1.43 0.62
C ASP A 110 -12.48 1.40 0.87
N ALA A 111 -12.91 1.48 2.13
CA ALA A 111 -14.33 1.62 2.46
C ALA A 111 -14.89 2.95 1.94
N LEU A 112 -14.18 4.06 2.14
CA LEU A 112 -14.54 5.38 1.61
C LEU A 112 -14.57 5.38 0.09
N LEU A 113 -13.55 4.80 -0.56
CA LEU A 113 -13.54 4.68 -2.01
C LEU A 113 -14.79 3.96 -2.51
N MET A 114 -15.10 2.80 -1.96
CA MET A 114 -16.25 2.01 -2.42
C MET A 114 -17.59 2.65 -2.09
N SER A 115 -17.76 3.21 -0.89
CA SER A 115 -19.02 3.88 -0.53
C SER A 115 -19.28 5.09 -1.40
N SER A 116 -18.24 5.91 -1.64
CA SER A 116 -18.38 7.14 -2.41
C SER A 116 -18.56 6.83 -3.90
N PHE A 117 -17.89 5.82 -4.45
CA PHE A 117 -18.06 5.41 -5.85
C PHE A 117 -19.42 4.77 -6.18
N VAL A 118 -20.17 4.29 -5.18
CA VAL A 118 -21.56 3.88 -5.37
C VAL A 118 -22.47 5.08 -5.63
N VAL A 119 -22.12 6.26 -5.12
CA VAL A 119 -22.99 7.45 -5.08
C VAL A 119 -22.56 8.55 -6.06
N VAL A 120 -21.26 8.79 -6.18
CA VAL A 120 -20.66 9.85 -7.01
C VAL A 120 -21.14 9.82 -8.47
N PRO A 121 -21.26 8.67 -9.17
CA PRO A 121 -21.82 8.64 -10.52
C PRO A 121 -23.26 9.20 -10.58
N GLN A 122 -24.09 8.87 -9.60
CA GLN A 122 -25.48 9.33 -9.56
C GLN A 122 -25.56 10.83 -9.28
N VAL A 123 -24.68 11.35 -8.42
CA VAL A 123 -24.57 12.79 -8.13
C VAL A 123 -24.12 13.57 -9.37
N MET A 124 -23.14 13.06 -10.12
CA MET A 124 -22.71 13.68 -11.38
C MET A 124 -23.80 13.62 -12.46
N ALA A 125 -24.56 12.52 -12.53
CA ALA A 125 -25.70 12.41 -13.43
C ALA A 125 -26.81 13.43 -13.09
N ASN A 126 -27.13 13.57 -11.80
CA ASN A 126 -28.11 14.56 -11.33
C ASN A 126 -27.66 16.00 -11.59
N ALA A 127 -26.35 16.26 -11.60
CA ALA A 127 -25.76 17.56 -11.95
C ALA A 127 -25.69 17.84 -13.47
N GLY A 128 -26.26 16.96 -14.31
CA GLY A 128 -26.38 17.14 -15.76
C GLY A 128 -25.28 16.49 -16.60
N LEU A 129 -24.38 15.69 -16.01
CA LEU A 129 -23.34 14.98 -16.75
C LEU A 129 -23.82 13.57 -17.16
N ALA A 130 -23.96 13.34 -18.46
CA ALA A 130 -24.37 12.03 -18.98
C ALA A 130 -23.38 10.92 -18.56
N LEU A 131 -23.88 9.70 -18.28
CA LEU A 131 -23.05 8.57 -17.87
C LEU A 131 -21.93 8.25 -18.88
N THR A 132 -22.17 8.53 -20.17
CA THR A 132 -21.19 8.34 -21.25
C THR A 132 -19.99 9.29 -21.17
N GLN A 133 -20.07 10.36 -20.38
CA GLN A 133 -18.98 11.33 -20.20
C GLN A 133 -18.24 11.16 -18.87
N HIS A 134 -18.74 10.31 -17.95
CA HIS A 134 -18.13 10.12 -16.62
C HIS A 134 -16.69 9.60 -16.72
N TRP A 135 -16.39 8.74 -17.70
CA TRP A 135 -15.04 8.20 -17.90
C TRP A 135 -14.01 9.30 -18.15
N GLN A 136 -14.38 10.41 -18.79
CA GLN A 136 -13.46 11.52 -19.07
C GLN A 136 -13.07 12.23 -17.77
N VAL A 137 -14.04 12.48 -16.90
CA VAL A 137 -13.82 13.10 -15.58
C VAL A 137 -12.91 12.20 -14.75
N TYR A 138 -13.22 10.92 -14.65
CA TYR A 138 -12.39 9.98 -13.87
C TYR A 138 -10.98 9.85 -14.45
N LEU A 139 -10.83 9.77 -15.77
CA LEU A 139 -9.53 9.64 -16.43
C LEU A 139 -8.66 10.88 -16.21
N VAL A 140 -9.21 12.08 -16.43
CA VAL A 140 -8.47 13.33 -16.23
C VAL A 140 -8.10 13.52 -14.77
N THR A 141 -9.05 13.34 -13.85
CA THR A 141 -8.79 13.53 -12.42
C THR A 141 -7.77 12.53 -11.87
N MET A 142 -7.81 11.30 -12.37
CA MET A 142 -6.84 10.27 -12.03
C MET A 142 -5.44 10.59 -12.57
N LEU A 143 -5.30 11.02 -13.83
CA LEU A 143 -4.00 11.41 -14.39
C LEU A 143 -3.37 12.57 -13.62
N ILE A 144 -4.16 13.61 -13.31
CA ILE A 144 -3.70 14.74 -12.50
C ILE A 144 -3.28 14.26 -11.10
N SER A 145 -4.04 13.35 -10.49
CA SER A 145 -3.70 12.81 -9.19
C SER A 145 -2.36 12.05 -9.20
N PHE A 146 -2.07 11.28 -10.25
CA PHE A 146 -0.78 10.60 -10.37
C PHE A 146 0.39 11.56 -10.54
N ALA A 147 0.21 12.62 -11.33
CA ALA A 147 1.20 13.67 -11.44
C ALA A 147 1.45 14.36 -10.09
N ALA A 148 0.42 14.56 -9.27
CA ALA A 148 0.50 15.17 -7.95
C ALA A 148 1.11 14.26 -6.87
N VAL A 149 0.89 12.94 -6.97
CA VAL A 149 1.38 11.95 -5.98
C VAL A 149 2.91 11.92 -5.92
N VAL A 150 3.58 11.96 -7.08
CA VAL A 150 5.05 11.87 -7.17
C VAL A 150 5.77 12.96 -6.36
N PRO A 151 5.53 14.27 -6.57
CA PRO A 151 6.19 15.32 -5.80
C PRO A 151 5.82 15.28 -4.31
N VAL A 152 4.57 14.94 -3.97
CA VAL A 152 4.12 14.83 -2.57
C VAL A 152 4.88 13.72 -1.84
N ILE A 153 5.03 12.55 -2.46
CA ILE A 153 5.80 11.43 -1.89
C ILE A 153 7.28 11.80 -1.75
N ILE A 154 7.89 12.40 -2.79
CA ILE A 154 9.29 12.81 -2.75
C ILE A 154 9.52 13.80 -1.61
N TYR A 155 8.64 14.79 -1.47
CA TYR A 155 8.69 15.74 -0.36
C TYR A 155 8.53 15.06 1.01
N ALA A 156 7.57 14.13 1.14
CA ALA A 156 7.32 13.39 2.38
C ALA A 156 8.57 12.60 2.83
N GLU A 157 9.25 11.95 1.89
CA GLU A 157 10.40 11.08 2.18
C GLU A 157 11.69 11.89 2.39
N LEU A 158 11.94 12.94 1.60
CA LEU A 158 13.12 13.80 1.75
C LEU A 158 13.07 14.64 3.03
N GLN A 159 11.92 15.22 3.35
CA GLN A 159 11.76 16.07 4.53
C GLN A 159 11.44 15.28 5.79
N ARG A 160 11.35 13.95 5.71
CA ARG A 160 11.00 13.07 6.83
C ARG A 160 9.64 13.40 7.49
N LYS A 161 8.74 14.06 6.75
CA LYS A 161 7.43 14.55 7.23
C LYS A 161 6.26 13.62 6.85
N ILE A 162 6.49 12.31 6.84
CA ILE A 162 5.49 11.32 6.39
C ILE A 162 4.21 11.39 7.23
N LYS A 163 4.31 11.56 8.56
CA LYS A 163 3.13 11.71 9.43
C LYS A 163 2.29 12.94 9.06
N GLN A 164 2.93 14.06 8.73
CA GLN A 164 2.22 15.29 8.35
C GLN A 164 1.46 15.09 7.04
N VAL A 165 2.11 14.46 6.04
CA VAL A 165 1.48 14.15 4.76
C VAL A 165 0.33 13.16 4.93
N PHE A 166 0.48 12.17 5.80
CA PHE A 166 -0.57 11.21 6.15
C PHE A 166 -1.81 11.92 6.73
N ILE A 167 -1.63 12.72 7.79
CA ILE A 167 -2.74 13.46 8.42
C ILE A 167 -3.39 14.44 7.44
N THR A 168 -2.59 15.13 6.62
CA THR A 168 -3.09 16.05 5.60
C THR A 168 -3.93 15.31 4.56
N ALA A 169 -3.48 14.14 4.10
CA ALA A 169 -4.24 13.33 3.15
C ALA A 169 -5.58 12.85 3.75
N VAL A 170 -5.62 12.38 5.01
CA VAL A 170 -6.90 12.04 5.66
C VAL A 170 -7.81 13.27 5.79
N ALA A 171 -7.26 14.42 6.15
CA ALA A 171 -8.03 15.66 6.23
C ALA A 171 -8.59 16.08 4.86
N LEU A 172 -7.82 15.90 3.78
CA LEU A 172 -8.29 16.16 2.41
C LEU A 172 -9.43 15.22 2.00
N LEU A 173 -9.40 13.95 2.40
CA LEU A 173 -10.52 13.02 2.20
C LEU A 173 -11.77 13.50 2.94
N LEU A 174 -11.64 13.90 4.21
CA LEU A 174 -12.76 14.46 4.98
C LEU A 174 -13.34 15.72 4.31
N VAL A 175 -12.48 16.61 3.82
CA VAL A 175 -12.91 17.82 3.09
C VAL A 175 -13.64 17.44 1.81
N ALA A 176 -13.16 16.45 1.05
CA ALA A 176 -13.82 15.99 -0.17
C ALA A 176 -15.24 15.45 0.12
N GLU A 177 -15.40 14.64 1.17
CA GLU A 177 -16.71 14.13 1.62
C GLU A 177 -17.66 15.26 2.03
N ILE A 178 -17.17 16.27 2.76
CA ILE A 178 -17.97 17.44 3.15
C ILE A 178 -18.38 18.27 1.93
N ILE A 179 -17.49 18.43 0.95
CA ILE A 179 -17.80 19.15 -0.29
C ILE A 179 -18.90 18.40 -1.05
N TRP A 180 -18.82 17.07 -1.17
CA TRP A 180 -19.88 16.29 -1.82
C TRP A 180 -21.20 16.37 -1.09
N TRP A 181 -21.20 16.31 0.25
CA TRP A 181 -22.41 16.44 1.04
C TRP A 181 -23.12 17.79 0.82
N LYS A 182 -22.37 18.88 0.63
CA LYS A 182 -22.91 20.23 0.39
C LYS A 182 -23.04 20.61 -1.09
N ALA A 183 -22.61 19.75 -2.00
CA ALA A 183 -22.65 20.06 -3.43
C ALA A 183 -24.09 19.91 -3.92
N GLU A 184 -24.88 20.98 -3.79
CA GLU A 184 -26.27 21.15 -4.27
C GLU A 184 -26.31 21.21 -5.82
N GLN A 185 -25.81 20.16 -6.48
CA GLN A 185 -25.76 19.94 -7.94
C GLN A 185 -24.78 20.79 -8.76
N HIS A 186 -23.87 21.54 -8.14
CA HIS A 186 -22.80 22.23 -8.87
C HIS A 186 -21.76 21.24 -9.43
N LEU A 187 -21.86 20.93 -10.74
CA LEU A 187 -20.99 19.96 -11.42
C LEU A 187 -19.49 20.20 -11.20
N TRP A 188 -19.03 21.45 -11.35
CA TRP A 188 -17.61 21.80 -11.17
C TRP A 188 -17.12 21.58 -9.73
N VAL A 189 -17.98 21.81 -8.74
CA VAL A 189 -17.67 21.57 -7.32
C VAL A 189 -17.54 20.07 -7.06
N ILE A 190 -18.43 19.26 -7.66
CA ILE A 190 -18.37 17.79 -7.58
C ILE A 190 -17.07 17.26 -8.22
N ILE A 191 -16.70 17.76 -9.41
CA ILE A 191 -15.47 17.38 -10.10
C ILE A 191 -14.23 17.78 -9.28
N ALA A 192 -14.23 18.98 -8.68
CA ALA A 192 -13.15 19.42 -7.80
C ALA A 192 -13.01 18.52 -6.57
N ALA A 193 -14.13 18.07 -5.97
CA ALA A 193 -14.11 17.11 -4.87
C ALA A 193 -13.57 15.73 -5.30
N VAL A 194 -13.96 15.24 -6.49
CA VAL A 194 -13.38 14.00 -7.08
C VAL A 194 -11.86 14.14 -7.24
N GLN A 195 -11.39 15.29 -7.74
CA GLN A 195 -9.96 15.55 -7.88
C GLN A 195 -9.22 15.54 -6.55
N LEU A 196 -9.79 16.19 -5.53
CA LEU A 196 -9.22 16.26 -4.18
C LEU A 196 -9.15 14.86 -3.55
N PHE A 197 -10.25 14.11 -3.68
CA PHE A 197 -10.37 12.75 -3.19
C PHE A 197 -9.30 11.85 -3.82
N PHE A 198 -9.14 11.87 -5.15
CA PHE A 198 -8.15 11.03 -5.82
C PHE A 198 -6.71 11.39 -5.48
N ILE A 199 -6.38 12.68 -5.30
CA ILE A 199 -5.04 13.09 -4.87
C ILE A 199 -4.75 12.48 -3.49
N ALA A 200 -5.67 12.67 -2.55
CA ALA A 200 -5.51 12.16 -1.19
C ALA A 200 -5.47 10.62 -1.16
N PHE A 201 -6.36 9.97 -1.90
CA PHE A 201 -6.44 8.52 -2.02
C PHE A 201 -5.14 7.93 -2.57
N ASN A 202 -4.66 8.42 -3.72
CA ASN A 202 -3.46 7.84 -4.34
C ASN A 202 -2.19 8.11 -3.53
N VAL A 203 -2.09 9.26 -2.85
CA VAL A 203 -0.99 9.53 -1.91
C VAL A 203 -1.04 8.54 -0.74
N MET A 204 -2.22 8.30 -0.20
CA MET A 204 -2.42 7.42 0.94
C MET A 204 -2.17 5.95 0.60
N GLU A 205 -2.67 5.49 -0.54
CA GLU A 205 -2.48 4.14 -1.08
C GLU A 205 -1.00 3.83 -1.31
N ALA A 206 -0.18 4.82 -1.64
CA ALA A 206 1.26 4.65 -1.77
C ALA A 206 1.99 4.62 -0.41
N ILE A 207 1.53 5.41 0.57
CA ILE A 207 2.19 5.55 1.87
C ILE A 207 1.87 4.39 2.81
N LEU A 208 0.62 3.92 2.87
CA LEU A 208 0.17 2.84 3.77
C LEU A 208 1.00 1.55 3.66
N PRO A 209 1.16 0.91 2.48
CA PRO A 209 1.94 -0.32 2.37
C PRO A 209 3.44 -0.09 2.67
N SER A 210 3.97 1.10 2.36
CA SER A 210 5.33 1.50 2.73
C SER A 210 5.52 1.56 4.24
N LEU A 211 4.57 2.17 4.97
CA LEU A 211 4.59 2.24 6.44
C LEU A 211 4.44 0.88 7.09
N ILE A 212 3.55 0.02 6.57
CA ILE A 212 3.36 -1.34 7.07
C ILE A 212 4.64 -2.16 6.90
N SER A 213 5.32 -2.04 5.75
CA SER A 213 6.61 -2.69 5.52
C SER A 213 7.70 -2.21 6.48
N LYS A 214 7.72 -0.90 6.83
CA LYS A 214 8.71 -0.30 7.76
C LYS A 214 8.43 -0.66 9.23
N GLU A 215 7.17 -0.69 9.64
CA GLU A 215 6.74 -1.01 11.01
C GLU A 215 6.61 -2.53 11.27
N ALA A 216 6.56 -3.36 10.22
CA ALA A 216 6.52 -4.80 10.36
C ALA A 216 7.77 -5.31 11.11
N PRO A 217 7.61 -6.26 12.06
CA PRO A 217 8.76 -6.86 12.71
C PRO A 217 9.63 -7.61 11.70
N VAL A 218 10.93 -7.65 11.98
CA VAL A 218 11.92 -8.31 11.12
C VAL A 218 11.55 -9.79 10.92
N GLY A 219 11.57 -10.26 9.66
CA GLY A 219 11.23 -11.65 9.32
C GLY A 219 9.72 -11.96 9.26
N TYR A 220 8.83 -10.99 9.53
CA TYR A 220 7.37 -11.16 9.48
C TYR A 220 6.66 -10.21 8.52
N LYS A 221 7.39 -9.65 7.54
CA LYS A 221 6.85 -8.71 6.55
C LYS A 221 5.71 -9.29 5.73
N GLY A 222 5.82 -10.52 5.24
CA GLY A 222 4.76 -11.15 4.46
C GLY A 222 3.46 -11.36 5.25
N THR A 223 3.54 -11.71 6.54
CA THR A 223 2.36 -11.80 7.41
C THR A 223 1.69 -10.43 7.61
N ALA A 224 2.47 -9.37 7.79
CA ALA A 224 1.94 -8.01 7.91
C ALA A 224 1.28 -7.53 6.62
N MET A 225 1.90 -7.78 5.46
CA MET A 225 1.32 -7.47 4.14
C MET A 225 0.10 -8.33 3.82
N GLY A 226 0.05 -9.57 4.31
CA GLY A 226 -1.11 -10.44 4.18
C GLY A 226 -2.31 -9.90 4.97
N ILE A 227 -2.11 -9.52 6.23
CA ILE A 227 -3.15 -8.89 7.06
C ILE A 227 -3.61 -7.56 6.43
N TYR A 228 -2.67 -6.75 5.91
CA TYR A 228 -2.98 -5.53 5.16
C TYR A 228 -3.93 -5.81 3.99
N ALA A 229 -3.61 -6.79 3.14
CA ALA A 229 -4.44 -7.15 2.00
C ALA A 229 -5.82 -7.64 2.45
N THR A 230 -5.90 -8.43 3.52
CA THR A 230 -7.19 -8.85 4.10
C THR A 230 -8.00 -7.65 4.60
N SER A 231 -7.37 -6.71 5.33
CA SER A 231 -8.03 -5.49 5.80
C SER A 231 -8.51 -4.60 4.66
N GLN A 232 -7.75 -4.50 3.57
CA GLN A 232 -8.17 -3.82 2.34
C GLN A 232 -9.43 -4.47 1.75
N PHE A 233 -9.44 -5.79 1.56
CA PHE A 233 -10.63 -6.48 1.03
C PHE A 233 -11.85 -6.35 1.96
N VAL A 234 -11.64 -6.38 3.27
CA VAL A 234 -12.70 -6.12 4.25
C VAL A 234 -13.23 -4.69 4.10
N GLY A 235 -12.34 -3.71 3.93
CA GLY A 235 -12.72 -2.32 3.66
C GLY A 235 -13.58 -2.19 2.42
N VAL A 236 -13.16 -2.80 1.30
CA VAL A 236 -13.92 -2.85 0.05
C VAL A 236 -15.31 -3.47 0.25
N ALA A 237 -15.39 -4.61 0.92
CA ALA A 237 -16.65 -5.33 1.15
C ALA A 237 -17.61 -4.52 2.03
N ILE A 238 -17.11 -3.94 3.11
CA ILE A 238 -17.89 -3.10 4.03
C ILE A 238 -18.33 -1.82 3.32
N GLY A 239 -17.43 -1.12 2.64
CA GLY A 239 -17.73 0.13 1.93
C GLY A 239 -18.77 -0.05 0.82
N GLY A 240 -18.62 -1.10 0.00
CA GLY A 240 -19.60 -1.40 -1.06
C GLY A 240 -20.94 -1.86 -0.50
N GLY A 241 -20.94 -2.76 0.48
CA GLY A 241 -22.15 -3.31 1.09
C GLY A 241 -22.92 -2.28 1.91
N MET A 242 -22.25 -1.59 2.85
CA MET A 242 -22.87 -0.55 3.66
C MET A 242 -23.20 0.69 2.82
N GLY A 243 -22.35 1.08 1.88
CA GLY A 243 -22.62 2.21 0.98
C GLY A 243 -23.89 2.00 0.15
N GLY A 244 -24.05 0.83 -0.45
CA GLY A 244 -25.27 0.47 -1.18
C GLY A 244 -26.51 0.34 -0.29
N TRP A 245 -26.35 -0.21 0.93
CA TRP A 245 -27.46 -0.34 1.87
C TRP A 245 -27.96 1.02 2.39
N ILE A 246 -27.03 1.91 2.78
CA ILE A 246 -27.35 3.26 3.23
C ILE A 246 -27.98 4.06 2.09
N LEU A 247 -27.44 3.94 0.86
CA LEU A 247 -28.03 4.58 -0.32
C LEU A 247 -29.49 4.17 -0.53
N GLY A 248 -29.81 2.88 -0.36
CA GLY A 248 -31.16 2.36 -0.55
C GLY A 248 -32.17 2.81 0.52
N LEU A 249 -31.74 3.00 1.77
CA LEU A 249 -32.63 3.36 2.89
C LEU A 249 -32.73 4.87 3.14
N ALA A 250 -31.60 5.57 3.02
CA ALA A 250 -31.44 6.92 3.55
C ALA A 250 -30.85 7.90 2.51
N GLY A 251 -30.68 7.46 1.27
CA GLY A 251 -30.33 8.32 0.13
C GLY A 251 -28.86 8.73 0.04
N ILE A 252 -28.59 9.60 -0.93
CA ILE A 252 -27.23 10.04 -1.32
C ILE A 252 -26.51 10.80 -0.19
N GLU A 253 -27.20 11.74 0.46
CA GLU A 253 -26.60 12.64 1.45
C GLU A 253 -26.08 11.89 2.68
N THR A 254 -26.78 10.84 3.11
CA THR A 254 -26.40 10.07 4.30
C THR A 254 -25.19 9.19 4.06
N VAL A 255 -24.92 8.76 2.82
CA VAL A 255 -23.69 8.05 2.47
C VAL A 255 -22.48 8.97 2.62
N PHE A 256 -22.54 10.21 2.12
CA PHE A 256 -21.45 11.17 2.31
C PHE A 256 -21.26 11.57 3.77
N LEU A 257 -22.35 11.69 4.53
CA LEU A 257 -22.27 11.96 5.97
C LEU A 257 -21.62 10.78 6.73
N ALA A 258 -21.97 9.54 6.39
CA ALA A 258 -21.33 8.34 6.94
C ALA A 258 -19.84 8.26 6.55
N GLY A 259 -19.51 8.57 5.29
CA GLY A 259 -18.14 8.69 4.81
C GLY A 259 -17.36 9.76 5.56
N GLY A 260 -17.92 10.95 5.73
CA GLY A 260 -17.35 12.03 6.53
C GLY A 260 -17.11 11.62 7.98
N LEU A 261 -18.04 10.92 8.62
CA LEU A 261 -17.87 10.38 9.98
C LEU A 261 -16.74 9.34 10.05
N LEU A 262 -16.64 8.45 9.07
CA LEU A 262 -15.56 7.46 8.97
C LEU A 262 -14.20 8.14 8.78
N ALA A 263 -14.12 9.13 7.89
CA ALA A 263 -12.92 9.93 7.64
C ALA A 263 -12.51 10.74 8.89
N LEU A 264 -13.48 11.30 9.62
CA LEU A 264 -13.24 12.00 10.87
C LEU A 264 -12.70 11.05 11.95
N LEU A 265 -13.32 9.89 12.12
CA LEU A 265 -12.85 8.86 13.05
C LEU A 265 -11.43 8.43 12.68
N TRP A 266 -11.17 8.19 11.40
CA TRP A 266 -9.83 7.88 10.93
C TRP A 266 -8.84 9.02 11.19
N LEU A 267 -9.24 10.29 11.01
CA LEU A 267 -8.40 11.44 11.32
C LEU A 267 -8.00 11.48 12.80
N THR A 268 -8.96 11.23 13.71
CA THR A 268 -8.66 11.15 15.16
C THR A 268 -7.67 10.03 15.48
N VAL A 269 -7.84 8.85 14.90
CA VAL A 269 -6.91 7.72 15.06
C VAL A 269 -5.53 8.08 14.51
N SER A 270 -5.48 8.75 13.37
CA SER A 270 -4.24 9.17 12.68
C SER A 270 -3.44 10.18 13.50
N CYS A 271 -4.11 11.13 14.17
CA CYS A 271 -3.45 12.09 15.05
C CYS A 271 -2.73 11.41 16.23
N THR A 272 -3.26 10.29 16.73
CA THR A 272 -2.64 9.50 17.80
C THR A 272 -1.50 8.58 17.33
N MET A 273 -1.14 8.60 16.05
CA MET A 273 -0.03 7.79 15.54
C MET A 273 1.32 8.43 15.92
N GLN A 274 2.27 7.59 16.30
CA GLN A 274 3.66 8.02 16.50
C GLN A 274 4.33 8.19 15.14
N GLU A 275 5.34 9.06 15.06
CA GLU A 275 6.13 9.19 13.84
C GLU A 275 6.80 7.85 13.49
N PRO A 276 6.67 7.38 12.25
CA PRO A 276 7.25 6.12 11.84
C PRO A 276 8.78 6.21 11.92
N PRO A 277 9.47 5.16 12.40
CA PRO A 277 10.92 5.15 12.45
C PRO A 277 11.47 5.19 11.02
N HIS A 278 12.47 6.06 10.79
CA HIS A 278 13.17 6.18 9.50
C HIS A 278 14.18 5.05 9.30
N VAL A 279 13.74 3.81 9.50
CA VAL A 279 14.59 2.62 9.48
C VAL A 279 14.40 1.84 8.20
N SER A 280 15.52 1.37 7.65
CA SER A 280 15.60 0.44 6.53
C SER A 280 15.96 -0.94 7.07
N SER A 281 15.21 -1.97 6.69
CA SER A 281 15.56 -3.36 6.97
C SER A 281 16.55 -3.89 5.93
N LEU A 282 17.81 -3.95 6.28
CA LEU A 282 18.85 -4.56 5.47
C LEU A 282 18.95 -6.06 5.76
N ARG A 283 18.91 -6.88 4.70
CA ARG A 283 19.34 -8.28 4.78
C ARG A 283 20.80 -8.36 4.36
N ILE A 284 21.62 -8.99 5.20
CA ILE A 284 23.05 -9.24 4.96
C ILE A 284 23.27 -10.75 5.03
N ILE A 285 23.80 -11.33 3.96
CA ILE A 285 24.15 -12.75 3.91
C ILE A 285 25.41 -12.95 4.77
N LEU A 286 25.35 -13.90 5.68
CA LEU A 286 26.45 -14.26 6.56
C LEU A 286 27.31 -15.36 5.92
N PRO A 287 28.64 -15.22 5.92
CA PRO A 287 29.53 -16.33 5.61
C PRO A 287 29.39 -17.45 6.66
N SER A 288 29.61 -18.70 6.25
CA SER A 288 29.39 -19.89 7.09
C SER A 288 30.13 -19.86 8.45
N SER A 289 31.28 -19.18 8.54
CA SER A 289 32.06 -18.99 9.78
C SER A 289 31.38 -18.07 10.80
N ALA A 290 30.64 -17.05 10.35
CA ALA A 290 29.96 -16.08 11.22
C ALA A 290 28.68 -16.65 11.87
N ILE A 291 28.21 -17.83 11.43
CA ILE A 291 26.98 -18.47 11.92
C ILE A 291 27.22 -19.19 13.27
N GLN A 292 28.44 -19.68 13.51
CA GLN A 292 28.78 -20.37 14.76
C GLN A 292 28.74 -19.41 15.97
N ASN A 293 29.09 -18.13 15.79
CA ASN A 293 29.09 -17.09 16.83
C ASN A 293 27.90 -16.12 16.72
N SER A 294 26.70 -16.64 16.43
CA SER A 294 25.51 -15.82 16.14
C SER A 294 25.12 -14.83 17.24
N ILE A 295 25.30 -15.20 18.52
CA ILE A 295 24.84 -14.40 19.68
C ILE A 295 25.74 -13.17 19.86
N THR A 296 27.05 -13.35 19.71
CA THR A 296 28.06 -12.29 19.83
C THR A 296 27.96 -11.32 18.66
N LEU A 297 27.73 -11.85 17.46
CA LEU A 297 27.53 -11.06 16.25
C LEU A 297 26.26 -10.21 16.31
N GLU A 298 25.15 -10.76 16.85
CA GLU A 298 23.91 -10.02 17.08
C GLU A 298 24.14 -8.82 18.01
N ARG A 299 24.85 -9.04 19.12
CA ARG A 299 25.16 -8.01 20.11
C ARG A 299 26.06 -6.91 19.53
N CYS A 300 27.11 -7.29 18.81
CA CYS A 300 28.07 -6.35 18.23
C CYS A 300 27.42 -5.46 17.14
N ILE A 301 26.49 -6.03 16.35
CA ILE A 301 25.73 -5.25 15.36
C ILE A 301 24.69 -4.37 16.05
N LYS A 302 24.06 -4.83 17.14
CA LYS A 302 23.09 -4.04 17.91
C LYS A 302 23.72 -2.83 18.62
N GLU A 303 25.02 -2.91 18.93
CA GLU A 303 25.79 -1.81 19.52
C GLU A 303 26.23 -0.75 18.49
N GLN A 304 26.03 -0.97 17.19
CA GLN A 304 26.36 0.03 16.18
C GLN A 304 25.36 1.20 16.18
N PRO A 305 25.84 2.46 16.02
CA PRO A 305 24.97 3.62 15.97
C PRO A 305 23.96 3.48 14.83
N GLY A 306 22.70 3.84 15.08
CA GLY A 306 21.63 3.73 14.08
C GLY A 306 21.02 2.34 13.89
N VAL A 307 21.54 1.26 14.51
CA VAL A 307 20.92 -0.07 14.48
C VAL A 307 19.80 -0.16 15.52
N THR A 308 18.58 -0.42 15.06
CA THR A 308 17.38 -0.45 15.92
C THR A 308 16.96 -1.87 16.29
N GLU A 309 17.01 -2.80 15.33
CA GLU A 309 16.69 -4.21 15.54
C GLU A 309 17.66 -5.08 14.74
N VAL A 310 18.10 -6.19 15.33
CA VAL A 310 18.91 -7.20 14.67
C VAL A 310 18.25 -8.54 14.91
N MET A 311 18.13 -9.34 13.86
CA MET A 311 17.66 -10.72 13.96
C MET A 311 18.59 -11.61 13.14
N VAL A 312 19.25 -12.55 13.82
CA VAL A 312 20.08 -13.56 13.16
C VAL A 312 19.22 -14.77 12.82
N VAL A 313 19.13 -15.09 11.53
CA VAL A 313 18.40 -16.27 11.07
C VAL A 313 19.40 -17.32 10.65
N LYS A 314 19.76 -18.20 11.60
CA LYS A 314 20.74 -19.28 11.40
C LYS A 314 20.40 -20.20 10.21
N THR A 315 19.11 -20.47 10.00
CA THR A 315 18.61 -21.32 8.92
C THR A 315 18.80 -20.70 7.53
N GLU A 316 18.78 -19.37 7.42
CA GLU A 316 18.90 -18.63 6.15
C GLU A 316 20.33 -18.13 5.92
N LYS A 317 21.28 -18.45 6.81
CA LYS A 317 22.64 -17.89 6.83
C LYS A 317 22.62 -16.37 6.64
N SER A 318 21.66 -15.67 7.25
CA SER A 318 21.42 -14.25 7.00
C SER A 318 21.13 -13.50 8.28
N ILE A 319 21.59 -12.25 8.34
CA ILE A 319 21.22 -11.28 9.36
C ILE A 319 20.27 -10.26 8.75
N TYR A 320 19.21 -9.95 9.49
CA TYR A 320 18.31 -8.86 9.15
C TYR A 320 18.50 -7.74 10.16
N VAL A 321 18.84 -6.55 9.69
CA VAL A 321 19.16 -5.37 10.50
C VAL A 321 18.22 -4.23 10.12
N LYS A 322 17.49 -3.66 11.07
CA LYS A 322 16.86 -2.36 10.88
C LYS A 322 17.86 -1.26 11.24
N VAL A 323 18.16 -0.39 10.29
CA VAL A 323 19.07 0.75 10.47
C VAL A 323 18.45 2.07 10.04
N ASP A 324 18.71 3.14 10.80
CA ASP A 324 18.53 4.51 10.33
C ASP A 324 19.62 4.82 9.28
N THR A 325 19.19 5.01 8.04
CA THR A 325 20.05 5.26 6.88
C THR A 325 20.81 6.59 6.95
N LYS A 326 20.47 7.50 7.88
CA LYS A 326 21.29 8.71 8.15
C LYS A 326 22.49 8.43 9.06
N GLN A 327 22.42 7.40 9.90
CA GLN A 327 23.46 7.12 10.89
C GLN A 327 24.40 6.01 10.42
N THR A 328 23.88 4.98 9.74
CA THR A 328 24.68 3.82 9.30
C THR A 328 24.28 3.32 7.92
N THR A 329 25.28 3.00 7.10
CA THR A 329 25.09 2.55 5.70
C THR A 329 25.30 1.04 5.58
N ARG A 330 24.61 0.41 4.60
CA ARG A 330 24.78 -1.01 4.24
C ARG A 330 26.25 -1.45 4.12
N ARG A 331 27.10 -0.64 3.48
CA ARG A 331 28.54 -0.93 3.33
C ARG A 331 29.27 -1.05 4.67
N GLN A 332 28.94 -0.19 5.64
CA GLN A 332 29.57 -0.23 6.96
C GLN A 332 29.20 -1.52 7.71
N LEU A 333 27.92 -1.93 7.62
CA LEU A 333 27.46 -3.18 8.21
C LEU A 333 28.05 -4.42 7.51
N GLU A 334 28.13 -4.42 6.17
CA GLU A 334 28.77 -5.52 5.40
C GLU A 334 30.27 -5.62 5.70
N GLN A 335 30.96 -4.48 5.86
CA GLN A 335 32.36 -4.44 6.31
C GLN A 335 32.51 -4.99 7.73
N LEU A 336 31.59 -4.67 8.64
CA LEU A 336 31.62 -5.18 10.01
C LEU A 336 31.44 -6.71 10.04
N VAL A 337 30.49 -7.23 9.25
CA VAL A 337 30.26 -8.67 9.11
C VAL A 337 31.48 -9.38 8.49
N ASN A 338 32.11 -8.77 7.48
CA ASN A 338 33.32 -9.32 6.85
C ASN A 338 34.56 -9.26 7.76
N ASN A 339 34.69 -8.23 8.59
CA ASN A 339 35.78 -8.13 9.55
C ASN A 339 35.60 -9.17 10.66
N TYR A 340 34.37 -9.38 11.13
CA TYR A 340 34.07 -10.40 12.14
C TYR A 340 34.33 -11.83 11.63
N SER A 341 34.01 -12.10 10.36
CA SER A 341 34.27 -13.41 9.74
C SER A 341 35.77 -13.71 9.58
N ARG A 342 36.59 -12.68 9.32
CA ARG A 342 38.07 -12.81 9.29
C ARG A 342 38.66 -13.06 10.67
N ILE A 343 38.16 -12.41 11.73
CA ILE A 343 38.65 -12.61 13.10
C ILE A 343 38.29 -14.00 13.63
N SER A 344 37.16 -14.58 13.22
CA SER A 344 36.76 -15.95 13.61
C SER A 344 37.51 -17.09 12.89
N LEU A 345 38.35 -16.77 11.90
CA LEU A 345 39.15 -17.74 11.13
C LEU A 345 40.61 -17.84 11.63
N ILE A 346 41.00 -17.02 12.60
CA ILE A 346 42.30 -17.02 13.27
C ILE A 346 42.13 -17.65 14.65
#